data_AF-A0AAU0MR81-F1
#
_entry.id   AF-A0AAU0MR81-F1
#
_cell.length_a   1.000
_cell.length_b   1.000
_cell.length_c   1.000
_cell.angle_alpha   90.00
_cell.angle_beta   90.00
_cell.angle_gamma   90.00
#
_symmetry.space_group_name_H-M   'P 1'
#
loop_
_entity.id
_entity.type
_entity.pdbx_description
1 polymer ?
#
loop_
_entity_poly.entity_id
_entity_poly.type
_entity_poly.pdbx_seq_one_letter_code
_entity_poly.pdbx_strand_id
1 'polypeptide(L)'
;MSHHDAFTASLESVAAKCEDVVPPVYAALFQRFPEMEDLFVLDTDDGAKGHMLNEALTQAEGLLTGDAIAPNFLAAERMNHVGYGIDEAMFTAFFEVMQDVFARLAGADWTPAMTKAWEQVIASAAATAGPERGDEKSVTLLS
;
A
#
# COMPACT_ATOMS: atom_id res chain seq x y z
N MET A 1 -14.58 10.20 -15.70
CA MET A 1 -14.23 9.82 -14.34
C MET A 1 -12.71 9.75 -14.30
N SER A 2 -12.08 10.55 -13.45
CA SER A 2 -10.63 10.49 -13.24
C SER A 2 -10.27 9.18 -12.51
N HIS A 3 -8.97 8.81 -12.47
CA HIS A 3 -8.54 7.69 -11.63
C HIS A 3 -8.80 7.97 -10.14
N HIS A 4 -8.62 9.22 -9.70
CA HIS A 4 -8.93 9.64 -8.33
C HIS A 4 -10.42 9.46 -8.01
N ASP A 5 -11.32 9.95 -8.86
CA ASP A 5 -12.78 9.79 -8.65
C ASP A 5 -13.16 8.30 -8.55
N ALA A 6 -12.57 7.46 -9.41
CA ALA A 6 -12.84 6.02 -9.43
C ALA A 6 -12.28 5.31 -8.20
N PHE A 7 -11.10 5.72 -7.71
CA PHE A 7 -10.53 5.22 -6.47
C PHE A 7 -11.40 5.58 -5.28
N THR A 8 -11.80 6.85 -5.14
CA THR A 8 -12.69 7.31 -4.06
C THR A 8 -14.02 6.57 -4.07
N ALA A 9 -14.65 6.43 -5.25
CA ALA A 9 -15.89 5.66 -5.39
C ALA A 9 -15.71 4.18 -5.01
N SER A 10 -14.52 3.62 -5.19
CA SER A 10 -14.21 2.25 -4.78
C SER A 10 -14.18 2.11 -3.25
N LEU A 11 -13.64 3.10 -2.53
CA LEU A 11 -13.62 3.13 -1.07
C LEU A 11 -15.04 3.28 -0.51
N GLU A 12 -15.83 4.18 -1.10
CA GLU A 12 -17.23 4.40 -0.73
C GLU A 12 -18.09 3.14 -0.93
N SER A 13 -17.87 2.41 -2.04
CA SER A 13 -18.58 1.16 -2.33
C SER A 13 -18.31 0.06 -1.31
N VAL A 14 -17.10 0.01 -0.76
CA VAL A 14 -16.72 -0.92 0.31
C VAL A 14 -17.25 -0.45 1.66
N ALA A 15 -17.12 0.85 1.99
CA ALA A 15 -17.63 1.42 3.24
C ALA A 15 -19.14 1.24 3.41
N ALA A 16 -19.90 1.20 2.31
CA ALA A 16 -21.34 0.91 2.34
C ALA A 16 -21.69 -0.54 2.71
N LYS A 17 -20.72 -1.47 2.68
CA LYS A 17 -20.93 -2.92 2.85
C LYS A 17 -20.08 -3.54 3.96
N CYS A 18 -19.02 -2.86 4.38
CA CYS A 18 -18.02 -3.36 5.32
C CYS A 18 -17.73 -2.26 6.34
N GLU A 19 -18.13 -2.48 7.59
CA GLU A 19 -17.92 -1.54 8.69
C GLU A 19 -16.44 -1.37 9.02
N ASP A 20 -15.69 -2.47 9.01
CA ASP A 20 -14.25 -2.50 9.20
C ASP A 20 -13.58 -3.40 8.17
N VAL A 21 -12.74 -2.79 7.34
CA VAL A 21 -12.00 -3.44 6.26
C VAL A 21 -10.63 -3.95 6.70
N VAL A 22 -10.17 -3.64 7.91
CA VAL A 22 -8.88 -4.09 8.44
C VAL A 22 -8.82 -5.64 8.51
N PRO A 23 -9.75 -6.34 9.19
CA PRO A 23 -9.70 -7.80 9.26
C PRO A 23 -9.67 -8.52 7.89
N PRO A 24 -10.53 -8.20 6.90
CA PRO A 24 -10.48 -8.89 5.61
C PRO A 24 -9.25 -8.57 4.78
N VAL A 25 -8.64 -7.38 4.91
CA VAL A 25 -7.38 -7.04 4.23
C VAL A 25 -6.23 -7.86 4.79
N TYR A 26 -6.07 -7.90 6.11
CA TYR A 26 -4.96 -8.63 6.73
C TYR A 26 -5.13 -10.15 6.65
N ALA A 27 -6.37 -10.66 6.70
CA ALA A 27 -6.62 -12.06 6.41
C ALA A 27 -6.15 -12.44 4.99
N ALA A 28 -6.40 -11.60 3.99
CA ALA A 28 -5.93 -11.82 2.63
C ALA A 28 -4.40 -11.66 2.51
N LEU A 29 -3.82 -10.70 3.24
CA LEU A 29 -2.37 -10.52 3.30
C LEU A 29 -1.67 -11.77 3.85
N PHE A 30 -2.10 -12.27 5.00
CA PHE A 30 -1.50 -13.44 5.65
C PHE A 30 -1.78 -14.73 4.88
N GLN A 31 -2.88 -14.81 4.15
CA GLN A 31 -3.09 -15.92 3.21
C GLN A 31 -2.07 -15.91 2.07
N ARG A 32 -1.65 -14.73 1.60
CA ARG A 32 -0.66 -14.57 0.52
C ARG A 32 0.78 -14.67 1.01
N PHE A 33 1.07 -14.12 2.19
CA PHE A 33 2.38 -14.09 2.83
C PHE A 33 2.24 -14.51 4.31
N PRO A 34 2.14 -15.82 4.60
CA PRO A 34 1.94 -16.31 5.97
C PRO A 34 3.02 -15.86 6.96
N GLU A 35 4.24 -15.66 6.50
CA GLU A 35 5.37 -15.17 7.28
C GLU A 35 5.15 -13.77 7.88
N MET A 36 4.21 -12.98 7.34
CA MET A 36 3.92 -11.64 7.85
C MET A 36 3.07 -11.65 9.12
N GLU A 37 2.33 -12.73 9.39
CA GLU A 37 1.46 -12.80 10.59
C GLU A 37 2.28 -12.64 11.88
N ASP A 38 3.49 -13.20 11.90
CA ASP A 38 4.43 -13.10 13.03
C ASP A 38 4.85 -11.65 13.35
N LEU A 39 4.80 -10.73 12.37
CA LEU A 39 5.11 -9.31 12.56
C LEU A 39 4.03 -8.58 13.36
N PHE A 40 2.81 -9.13 13.44
CA PHE A 40 1.65 -8.50 14.07
C PHE A 40 1.19 -9.17 15.37
N VAL A 41 1.97 -10.10 15.94
CA VAL A 41 1.60 -10.84 17.17
C VAL A 41 1.36 -9.95 18.40
N LEU A 42 1.94 -8.75 18.42
CA LEU A 42 1.74 -7.77 19.50
C LEU A 42 0.58 -6.82 19.22
N ASP A 43 0.02 -6.81 18.01
CA ASP A 43 -1.06 -5.94 17.59
C ASP A 43 -2.43 -6.56 17.92
N THR A 44 -2.72 -6.67 19.22
CA THR A 44 -3.87 -7.42 19.75
C THR A 44 -5.23 -6.72 19.57
N ASP A 45 -5.22 -5.43 19.23
CA ASP A 45 -6.42 -4.60 19.05
C ASP A 45 -6.56 -4.05 17.63
N ASP A 46 -5.77 -4.59 16.69
CA ASP A 46 -5.70 -4.16 15.29
C ASP A 46 -5.28 -2.68 15.10
N GLY A 47 -4.73 -2.03 16.12
CA GLY A 47 -4.32 -0.63 16.07
C GLY A 47 -3.21 -0.35 15.06
N ALA A 48 -2.14 -1.16 15.07
CA ALA A 48 -1.04 -1.03 14.11
C ALA A 48 -1.50 -1.41 12.69
N LYS A 49 -2.26 -2.50 12.57
CA LYS A 49 -2.83 -2.94 11.29
C LYS A 49 -3.71 -1.86 10.66
N GLY A 50 -4.61 -1.27 11.45
CA GLY A 50 -5.51 -0.21 11.01
C GLY A 50 -4.76 1.07 10.63
N HIS A 51 -3.76 1.47 11.41
CA HIS A 51 -2.93 2.62 11.08
C HIS A 51 -2.18 2.44 9.76
N MET A 52 -1.51 1.30 9.55
CA MET A 52 -0.77 1.01 8.33
C MET A 52 -1.70 0.94 7.10
N LEU A 53 -2.90 0.38 7.24
CA LEU A 53 -3.89 0.38 6.17
C LEU A 53 -4.35 1.79 5.80
N ASN A 54 -4.63 2.63 6.80
CA ASN A 54 -5.06 4.00 6.58
C ASN A 54 -3.96 4.85 5.93
N GLU A 55 -2.71 4.70 6.35
CA GLU A 55 -1.56 5.32 5.70
C GLU A 55 -1.46 4.87 4.23
N ALA A 56 -1.50 3.57 3.96
CA ALA A 56 -1.41 3.06 2.59
C ALA A 56 -2.53 3.60 1.68
N LEU A 57 -3.77 3.70 2.17
CA LEU A 57 -4.88 4.31 1.43
C LEU A 57 -4.68 5.82 1.21
N THR A 58 -4.17 6.54 2.21
CA THR A 58 -3.85 7.97 2.10
C THR A 58 -2.78 8.21 1.04
N GLN A 59 -1.71 7.40 1.05
CA GLN A 59 -0.65 7.53 0.05
C GLN A 59 -1.13 7.11 -1.34
N ALA A 60 -2.00 6.10 -1.46
CA ALA A 60 -2.63 5.74 -2.73
C ALA A 60 -3.43 6.91 -3.33
N GLU A 61 -4.20 7.62 -2.51
CA GLU A 61 -4.90 8.85 -2.93
C GLU A 61 -3.90 9.95 -3.33
N GLY A 62 -2.85 10.17 -2.54
CA GLY A 62 -1.77 11.11 -2.83
C GLY A 62 -1.11 10.87 -4.19
N LEU A 63 -0.84 9.61 -4.53
CA LEU A 63 -0.29 9.23 -5.84
C LEU A 63 -1.23 9.57 -7.01
N LEU A 64 -2.55 9.48 -6.82
CA LEU A 64 -3.53 9.79 -7.86
C LEU A 64 -3.80 11.28 -8.02
N THR A 65 -3.61 12.06 -6.95
CA THR A 65 -3.83 13.50 -6.93
C THR A 65 -2.57 14.31 -7.28
N GLY A 66 -1.41 13.64 -7.37
CA GLY A 66 -0.13 14.28 -7.66
C GLY A 66 0.46 15.00 -6.45
N ASP A 67 0.18 14.52 -5.23
CA ASP A 67 0.84 14.98 -4.02
C ASP A 67 2.35 14.72 -4.14
N ALA A 68 3.15 15.79 -4.02
CA ALA A 68 4.60 15.72 -4.11
C ALA A 68 5.25 14.97 -2.93
N ILE A 69 4.53 14.77 -1.83
CA ILE A 69 5.03 14.09 -0.63
C ILE A 69 4.86 12.58 -0.74
N ALA A 70 3.75 12.10 -1.31
CA ALA A 70 3.40 10.67 -1.34
C ALA A 70 4.51 9.77 -1.93
N PRO A 71 5.19 10.13 -3.05
CA PRO A 71 6.28 9.32 -3.57
C PRO A 71 7.46 9.18 -2.61
N ASN A 72 7.84 10.27 -1.95
CA ASN A 72 8.97 10.28 -1.01
C ASN A 72 8.63 9.54 0.28
N PHE A 73 7.38 9.64 0.74
CA PHE A 73 6.89 8.89 1.89
C PHE A 73 6.94 7.38 1.62
N LEU A 74 6.40 6.93 0.48
CA LEU A 74 6.43 5.51 0.12
C LEU A 74 7.85 4.98 -0.07
N ALA A 75 8.76 5.79 -0.61
CA ALA A 75 10.18 5.44 -0.72
C ALA A 75 10.83 5.24 0.67
N ALA A 76 10.52 6.11 1.63
CA ALA A 76 11.00 5.99 3.00
C ALA A 76 10.40 4.77 3.73
N GLU A 77 9.09 4.56 3.60
CA GLU A 77 8.43 3.40 4.20
C GLU A 77 8.94 2.09 3.62
N ARG A 78 9.15 2.02 2.30
CA ARG A 78 9.80 0.88 1.66
C ARG A 78 11.14 0.55 2.32
N MET A 79 11.98 1.56 2.61
CA MET A 79 13.24 1.34 3.33
C MET A 79 13.05 0.86 4.76
N ASN A 80 12.08 1.43 5.48
CA ASN A 80 11.76 1.00 6.85
C ASN A 80 11.32 -0.47 6.88
N HIS A 81 10.59 -0.92 5.85
CA HIS A 81 10.06 -2.27 5.74
C HIS A 81 11.13 -3.33 5.41
N VAL A 82 12.24 -2.94 4.76
CA VAL A 82 13.40 -3.84 4.57
C VAL A 82 13.94 -4.34 5.91
N GLY A 83 13.90 -3.53 6.97
CA GLY A 83 14.31 -3.91 8.32
C GLY A 83 13.48 -5.07 8.92
N TYR A 84 12.26 -5.27 8.42
CA TYR A 84 11.35 -6.36 8.82
C TYR A 84 11.40 -7.56 7.85
N GLY A 85 12.34 -7.57 6.90
CA GLY A 85 12.46 -8.64 5.90
C GLY A 85 11.45 -8.54 4.75
N ILE A 86 10.76 -7.41 4.63
CA ILE A 86 9.78 -7.16 3.56
C ILE A 86 10.52 -6.55 2.38
N ASP A 87 10.54 -7.27 1.26
CA ASP A 87 11.17 -6.80 0.03
C ASP A 87 10.27 -5.86 -0.79
N GLU A 88 10.81 -5.36 -1.90
CA GLU A 88 10.11 -4.42 -2.78
C GLU A 88 8.83 -5.01 -3.39
N ALA A 89 8.85 -6.29 -3.74
CA ALA A 89 7.71 -6.97 -4.33
C ALA A 89 6.61 -7.18 -3.29
N MET A 90 6.97 -7.59 -2.07
CA MET A 90 6.05 -7.75 -0.95
C MET A 90 5.40 -6.43 -0.53
N PHE A 91 6.19 -5.35 -0.45
CA PHE A 91 5.67 -4.02 -0.12
C PHE A 91 4.62 -3.55 -1.14
N THR A 92 4.92 -3.69 -2.44
CA THR A 92 3.99 -3.31 -3.51
C THR A 92 2.77 -4.24 -3.55
N ALA A 93 2.94 -5.53 -3.25
CA ALA A 93 1.85 -6.50 -3.22
C ALA A 93 0.78 -6.18 -2.17
N PHE A 94 1.06 -5.36 -1.16
CA PHE A 94 0.02 -4.90 -0.23
C PHE A 94 -1.08 -4.09 -0.92
N PHE A 95 -0.73 -3.27 -1.92
CA PHE A 95 -1.72 -2.54 -2.73
C PHE A 95 -2.56 -3.47 -3.61
N GLU A 96 -1.97 -4.54 -4.12
CA GLU A 96 -2.69 -5.59 -4.86
C GLU A 96 -3.67 -6.32 -3.94
N VAL A 97 -3.24 -6.69 -2.73
CA VAL A 97 -4.11 -7.33 -1.72
C VAL A 97 -5.29 -6.42 -1.38
N MET A 98 -5.06 -5.12 -1.19
CA MET A 98 -6.14 -4.16 -0.97
C MET A 98 -7.10 -4.12 -2.17
N GLN A 99 -6.59 -4.01 -3.40
CA GLN A 99 -7.43 -4.00 -4.60
C GLN A 99 -8.33 -5.24 -4.68
N ASP A 100 -7.76 -6.44 -4.47
CA ASP A 100 -8.49 -7.71 -4.53
C ASP A 100 -9.59 -7.77 -3.47
N VAL A 101 -9.28 -7.34 -2.24
CA VAL A 101 -10.25 -7.32 -1.14
C VAL A 101 -11.35 -6.30 -1.40
N PHE A 102 -11.00 -5.10 -1.87
CA PHE A 102 -11.97 -4.05 -2.17
C PHE A 102 -12.89 -4.47 -3.33
N ALA A 103 -12.34 -5.07 -4.39
CA ALA A 103 -13.12 -5.60 -5.49
C ALA A 103 -14.09 -6.70 -5.03
N ARG A 104 -13.62 -7.62 -4.18
CA ARG A 104 -14.45 -8.69 -3.61
C ARG A 104 -15.56 -8.14 -2.72
N LEU A 105 -15.27 -7.17 -1.86
CA LEU A 105 -16.25 -6.56 -0.94
C LEU A 105 -17.27 -5.69 -1.69
N ALA A 106 -16.83 -4.92 -2.68
CA ALA A 106 -17.71 -4.11 -3.52
C ALA A 106 -18.65 -4.99 -4.37
N GLY A 107 -18.21 -6.18 -4.78
CA GLY A 107 -19.03 -7.14 -5.51
C GLY A 107 -19.51 -6.59 -6.85
N ALA A 108 -20.82 -6.63 -7.09
CA ALA A 108 -21.40 -6.15 -8.34
C ALA A 108 -21.23 -4.64 -8.60
N ASP A 109 -20.95 -3.86 -7.55
CA ASP A 109 -20.71 -2.41 -7.68
C ASP A 109 -19.27 -2.08 -8.08
N TRP A 110 -18.38 -3.08 -8.15
CA TRP A 110 -17.02 -2.89 -8.63
C TRP A 110 -17.01 -2.68 -10.15
N THR A 111 -16.37 -1.61 -10.61
CA THR A 111 -16.35 -1.25 -12.03
C THR A 111 -14.97 -1.38 -12.66
N PRO A 112 -14.86 -1.50 -14.00
CA PRO A 112 -13.55 -1.49 -14.68
C PRO A 112 -12.76 -0.20 -14.45
N ALA A 113 -13.42 0.93 -14.15
CA ALA A 113 -12.75 2.18 -13.81
C ALA A 113 -12.06 2.10 -12.45
N MET A 114 -12.68 1.44 -11.47
CA MET A 114 -12.08 1.18 -10.15
C MET A 114 -10.84 0.29 -10.29
N THR A 115 -10.92 -0.80 -11.08
CA THR A 115 -9.73 -1.62 -11.38
C THR A 115 -8.57 -0.78 -11.92
N LYS A 116 -8.81 0.03 -12.95
CA LYS A 116 -7.76 0.88 -13.55
C LYS A 116 -7.18 1.91 -12.58
N ALA A 117 -7.98 2.46 -11.68
CA ALA A 117 -7.51 3.39 -10.67
C ALA A 117 -6.53 2.72 -9.70
N TRP A 118 -6.87 1.52 -9.22
CA TRP A 118 -5.98 0.73 -8.37
C TRP A 118 -4.73 0.24 -9.12
N GLU A 119 -4.85 -0.17 -10.38
CA GLU A 119 -3.68 -0.49 -11.23
C GLU A 119 -2.74 0.71 -11.38
N GLN A 120 -3.27 1.93 -11.48
CA GLN A 120 -2.47 3.15 -11.50
C GLN A 120 -1.76 3.40 -10.17
N VAL A 121 -2.43 3.16 -9.03
CA VAL A 121 -1.80 3.23 -7.70
C VAL A 121 -0.65 2.24 -7.60
N ILE A 122 -0.88 0.98 -7.95
CA ILE A 122 0.13 -0.10 -7.89
C ILE A 122 1.32 0.24 -8.77
N ALA A 123 1.08 0.70 -10.01
CA ALA A 123 2.14 1.10 -10.92
C ALA A 123 2.95 2.31 -10.39
N SER A 124 2.27 3.32 -9.84
CA SER A 124 2.92 4.48 -9.24
C SER A 124 3.73 4.10 -7.99
N ALA A 125 3.20 3.27 -7.10
CA ALA A 125 3.88 2.79 -5.90
C ALA A 125 5.09 1.88 -6.23
N ALA A 126 4.99 1.05 -7.27
CA ALA A 126 6.13 0.29 -7.78
C ALA A 126 7.23 1.21 -8.33
N ALA A 127 6.86 2.34 -8.93
CA ALA A 127 7.80 3.32 -9.45
C ALA A 127 8.47 4.18 -8.37
N THR A 128 7.96 4.20 -7.13
CA THR A 128 8.65 4.84 -6.01
C THR A 128 9.82 3.96 -5.58
N ALA A 129 10.96 4.13 -6.25
CA ALA A 129 12.22 3.59 -5.77
C ALA A 129 12.52 4.17 -4.38
N GLY A 130 13.11 3.36 -3.49
CA GLY A 130 13.81 3.93 -2.34
C GLY A 130 14.84 4.95 -2.84
N PRO A 131 15.18 6.01 -2.07
CA PRO A 131 16.24 6.93 -2.48
C PRO A 131 17.45 6.10 -2.92
N GLU A 132 18.02 6.43 -4.09
CA GLU A 132 19.25 5.77 -4.53
C GLU A 132 20.24 5.83 -3.36
N ARG A 133 20.70 4.67 -2.91
CA ARG A 133 21.78 4.60 -1.94
C ARG A 133 22.92 5.35 -2.59
N GLY A 134 23.18 6.57 -2.14
CA GLY A 134 24.26 7.40 -2.65
C GLY A 134 25.49 6.52 -2.71
N ASP A 135 26.02 6.36 -3.92
CA ASP A 135 27.22 5.59 -4.22
C ASP A 135 28.27 6.06 -3.21
N GLU A 136 28.65 5.19 -2.27
CA GLU A 136 29.70 5.46 -1.28
C GLU A 136 31.05 5.41 -2.01
N LYS A 137 31.27 6.35 -2.93
CA LYS A 137 32.51 6.45 -3.69
C LYS A 137 33.37 7.58 -3.13
N SER A 138 34.39 7.14 -2.40
CA SER A 138 35.66 7.81 -2.14
C SER A 138 35.62 9.10 -1.33
N VAL A 139 35.58 8.94 0.00
CA VAL A 139 36.51 9.72 0.83
C VAL A 139 37.90 9.11 0.63
N THR A 140 38.59 9.54 -0.42
CA THR A 140 40.04 9.37 -0.50
C THR A 140 40.63 10.39 0.47
N LEU A 141 41.01 9.93 1.67
CA LEU A 141 41.88 10.72 2.54
C LEU A 141 43.18 11.03 1.77
N LEU A 142 43.47 12.32 1.68
CA LEU A 142 44.79 12.85 1.34
C LEU A 142 45.85 12.15 2.19
N SER A 143 46.83 11.52 1.52
CA SER A 143 48.14 11.18 2.07
C SER A 143 49.19 11.80 1.18
#